data_AF-M5RDA4-F1
#
_entry.id   AF-M5RDA4-F1
#
_cell.length_a   1.000
_cell.length_b   1.000
_cell.length_c   1.000
_cell.angle_alpha   90.00
_cell.angle_beta   90.00
_cell.angle_gamma   90.00
#
_symmetry.space_group_name_H-M   'P 1'
#
loop_
_entity.id
_entity.type
_entity.pdbx_description
1 polymer ?
#
loop_
_entity_poly.entity_id
_entity_poly.type
_entity_poly.pdbx_seq_one_letter_code
_entity_poly.pdbx_strand_id
1 'polypeptide(L)'
;MGNPYQDPENPRPFLGEWETHGAFGDFRVIVTAGEGLSVRCTDLRVNADLDVYDQRIAFNQLSFVTRTDSQNVLHTIRLDDGNVLNYQLTIGQFARRTNKGA
;
A
#
# COMPACT_ATOMS: atom_id res chain seq x y z
N MET A 1 17.41 19.11 -9.96
CA MET A 1 16.50 19.09 -8.79
C MET A 1 16.58 17.69 -8.22
N GLY A 2 17.07 17.52 -6.99
CA GLY A 2 17.21 16.20 -6.37
C GLY A 2 15.85 15.65 -5.95
N ASN A 3 15.69 14.33 -6.03
CA ASN A 3 14.50 13.65 -5.52
C ASN A 3 14.39 13.96 -4.00
N PRO A 4 13.32 14.63 -3.52
CA PRO A 4 13.19 15.02 -2.11
C PRO A 4 13.07 13.81 -1.15
N TYR A 5 12.98 12.59 -1.69
CA TYR A 5 12.88 11.35 -0.91
C TYR A 5 14.15 10.48 -0.97
N GLN A 6 15.24 10.99 -1.54
CA GLN A 6 16.56 10.42 -1.30
C GLN A 6 17.11 11.00 0.00
N ASP A 7 16.95 10.26 1.09
CA ASP A 7 17.76 10.45 2.29
C ASP A 7 19.24 10.18 1.92
N PRO A 8 20.14 11.19 2.01
CA PRO A 8 21.55 11.00 1.66
C PRO A 8 22.26 9.97 2.56
N GLU A 9 21.71 9.68 3.74
CA GLU A 9 22.27 8.76 4.73
C GLU A 9 21.62 7.36 4.69
N ASN A 10 20.54 7.18 3.91
CA ASN A 10 19.83 5.90 3.78
C ASN A 10 19.39 5.67 2.32
N PRO A 11 20.21 4.98 1.50
CA PRO A 11 20.03 4.88 0.05
C PRO A 11 18.96 3.85 -0.34
N ARG A 12 17.81 3.81 0.35
CA ARG A 12 16.69 2.94 -0.03
C ARG A 12 16.13 3.47 -1.36
N PRO A 13 16.17 2.72 -2.47
CA PRO A 13 15.52 3.15 -3.70
C PRO A 13 14.03 3.45 -3.46
N PHE A 14 13.70 4.74 -3.51
CA PHE A 14 12.34 5.22 -3.64
C PHE A 14 11.71 4.58 -4.88
N LEU A 15 10.64 3.81 -4.68
CA LEU A 15 9.93 3.15 -5.78
C LEU A 15 8.87 4.07 -6.37
N GLY A 16 8.21 4.86 -5.52
CA GLY A 16 7.22 5.82 -5.99
C GLY A 16 6.33 6.36 -4.87
N GLU A 17 5.53 7.33 -5.27
CA GLU A 17 4.47 7.94 -4.50
C GLU A 17 3.21 7.97 -5.37
N TRP A 18 2.09 7.57 -4.79
CA TRP A 18 0.79 7.54 -5.45
C TRP A 18 -0.26 8.16 -4.55
N GLU A 19 -1.18 8.89 -5.16
CA GLU A 19 -2.38 9.37 -4.48
C GLU A 19 -3.59 8.68 -5.07
N THR A 20 -4.52 8.33 -4.20
CA THR A 20 -5.74 7.60 -4.53
C THR A 20 -6.89 8.42 -4.00
N HIS A 21 -7.89 8.67 -4.83
CA HIS A 21 -9.10 9.39 -4.45
C HIS A 21 -10.32 8.56 -4.79
N GLY A 22 -11.32 8.53 -3.92
CA GLY A 22 -12.59 7.89 -4.24
C GLY A 22 -13.39 7.39 -3.05
N ALA A 23 -14.31 6.46 -3.34
CA ALA A 23 -15.33 5.99 -2.39
C ALA A 23 -14.76 5.33 -1.11
N PHE A 24 -13.51 4.87 -1.15
CA PHE A 24 -12.85 4.21 -0.02
C PHE A 24 -11.98 5.17 0.81
N GLY A 25 -11.84 6.43 0.38
CA GLY A 25 -11.03 7.46 1.04
C GLY A 25 -10.02 8.11 0.10
N ASP A 26 -9.40 9.18 0.60
CA ASP A 26 -8.28 9.84 -0.05
C ASP A 26 -6.99 9.41 0.65
N PHE A 27 -6.08 8.80 -0.09
CA PHE A 27 -4.88 8.20 0.47
C PHE A 27 -3.65 8.64 -0.29
N ARG A 28 -2.55 8.82 0.43
CA ARG A 28 -1.20 8.93 -0.14
C ARG A 28 -0.40 7.70 0.23
N VAL A 29 0.25 7.09 -0.74
CA VAL A 29 1.01 5.85 -0.60
C VAL A 29 2.44 6.11 -1.03
N ILE A 30 3.39 5.87 -0.13
CA ILE A 30 4.82 6.01 -0.40
C ILE A 30 5.47 4.64 -0.26
N VAL A 31 6.23 4.25 -1.28
CA VAL A 31 6.85 2.94 -1.34
C VAL A 31 8.35 3.09 -1.50
N THR A 32 9.08 2.39 -0.65
CA THR A 32 10.53 2.31 -0.70
C THR A 32 10.94 0.84 -0.74
N ALA A 33 11.84 0.51 -1.66
CA ALA A 33 12.54 -0.77 -1.63
C ALA A 33 13.93 -0.51 -1.05
N GLY A 34 14.41 -1.40 -0.19
CA GLY A 34 15.78 -1.40 0.32
C GLY A 34 16.17 -2.83 0.63
N GLU A 35 16.60 -3.09 1.86
CA GLU A 35 16.74 -4.47 2.38
C GLU A 35 15.38 -5.21 2.48
N GLY A 36 14.27 -4.47 2.37
CA GLY A 36 12.92 -5.00 2.29
C GLY A 36 11.97 -3.98 1.67
N LEU A 37 10.73 -4.43 1.39
CA LEU A 37 9.66 -3.57 0.92
C LEU A 37 9.05 -2.82 2.11
N SER A 38 9.02 -1.49 2.05
CA SER A 38 8.34 -0.63 3.02
C SER A 38 7.27 0.20 2.33
N VAL A 39 6.06 0.19 2.90
CA VAL A 39 4.90 0.91 2.40
C VAL A 39 4.36 1.77 3.54
N ARG A 40 4.24 3.07 3.30
CA ARG A 40 3.53 4.00 4.18
C ARG A 40 2.26 4.45 3.47
N CYS A 41 1.14 4.43 4.19
CA CYS A 41 -0.15 4.91 3.70
C CYS A 41 -0.70 5.96 4.65
N THR A 42 -1.10 7.12 4.14
CA THR A 42 -1.65 8.24 4.91
C THR A 42 -3.07 8.52 4.43
N ASP A 43 -4.05 8.56 5.33
CA ASP A 43 -5.38 9.11 5.00
C ASP A 43 -5.28 10.63 4.95
N LEU A 44 -5.48 11.20 3.76
CA LEU A 44 -5.30 12.62 3.50
C LEU A 44 -6.41 13.49 4.12
N ARG A 45 -7.57 12.92 4.45
CA ARG A 45 -8.70 13.68 5.01
C ARG A 45 -8.48 14.00 6.48
N VAL A 46 -7.85 13.07 7.20
CA VAL A 46 -7.51 13.21 8.62
C VAL A 46 -6.02 13.45 8.85
N ASN A 47 -5.22 13.43 7.78
CA ASN A 47 -3.77 13.58 7.79
C ASN A 47 -3.08 12.65 8.79
N ALA A 48 -3.50 11.37 8.80
CA ALA A 48 -3.01 10.36 9.72
C ALA A 48 -2.46 9.16 8.96
N ASP A 49 -1.31 8.65 9.41
CA ASP A 49 -0.73 7.42 8.89
C ASP A 49 -1.57 6.22 9.35
N LEU A 50 -1.86 5.32 8.41
CA LEU A 50 -2.59 4.09 8.65
C LEU A 50 -1.61 2.95 8.89
N ASP A 51 -2.01 2.02 9.75
CA ASP A 51 -1.30 0.74 9.88
C ASP A 51 -1.36 -0.01 8.55
N VAL A 52 -0.21 -0.44 8.04
CA VAL A 52 -0.07 -1.25 6.83
C VAL A 52 0.27 -2.69 7.19
N TYR A 53 -0.46 -3.62 6.58
CA TYR A 53 -0.32 -5.06 6.75
C TYR A 53 -0.15 -5.76 5.40
N ASP A 54 0.53 -6.91 5.40
CA ASP A 54 0.64 -7.83 4.26
C ASP A 54 1.09 -7.19 2.93
N GLN A 55 2.03 -6.24 2.99
CA GLN A 55 2.59 -5.61 1.78
C GLN A 55 3.38 -6.60 0.92
N ARG A 56 3.10 -6.61 -0.39
CA ARG A 56 3.82 -7.43 -1.36
C ARG A 56 3.84 -6.79 -2.74
N ILE A 57 4.91 -7.02 -3.49
CA ILE A 57 4.97 -6.74 -4.93
C ILE A 57 4.96 -8.07 -5.68
N ALA A 58 4.04 -8.23 -6.62
CA ALA A 58 3.99 -9.36 -7.53
C ALA A 58 3.43 -8.91 -8.88
N PHE A 59 3.98 -9.41 -9.99
CA PHE A 59 3.48 -9.11 -11.34
C PHE A 59 3.27 -7.61 -11.61
N ASN A 60 4.24 -6.79 -11.20
CA ASN A 60 4.20 -5.33 -11.34
C ASN A 60 3.04 -4.63 -10.59
N GLN A 61 2.57 -5.27 -9.54
CA GLN A 61 1.50 -4.76 -8.71
C GLN A 61 1.94 -4.78 -7.26
N LEU A 62 1.84 -3.63 -6.60
CA LEU A 62 1.89 -3.54 -5.15
C LEU A 62 0.51 -3.84 -4.59
N SER A 63 0.44 -4.68 -3.56
CA SER A 63 -0.78 -4.89 -2.78
C SER A 63 -0.48 -4.87 -1.30
N PHE A 64 -1.33 -4.21 -0.52
CA PHE A 64 -1.22 -4.10 0.93
C PHE A 64 -2.59 -3.83 1.53
N VAL A 65 -2.75 -4.10 2.82
CA VAL A 65 -3.98 -3.85 3.56
C VAL A 65 -3.74 -2.72 4.53
N THR A 66 -4.65 -1.73 4.59
CA THR A 66 -4.67 -0.76 5.68
C THR A 66 -5.82 -1.03 6.63
N ARG A 67 -5.63 -0.68 7.90
CA ARG A 67 -6.73 -0.62 8.86
C ARG A 67 -7.13 0.82 9.12
N THR A 68 -8.43 1.09 9.00
CA THR A 68 -9.09 2.27 9.56
C THR A 68 -9.92 1.84 10.77
N ASP A 69 -10.40 2.78 11.58
CA ASP A 69 -11.06 2.55 12.88
C ASP A 69 -12.13 1.45 12.90
N SER A 70 -12.76 1.13 11.76
CA SER A 70 -13.77 0.06 11.67
C SER A 70 -13.65 -0.84 10.45
N GLN A 71 -12.66 -0.65 9.58
CA GLN A 71 -12.60 -1.33 8.28
C GLN A 71 -11.16 -1.66 7.87
N ASN A 72 -11.00 -2.75 7.11
CA ASN A 72 -9.76 -3.03 6.41
C ASN A 72 -9.96 -2.75 4.91
N VAL A 73 -9.01 -2.06 4.30
CA VAL A 73 -9.03 -1.73 2.87
C VAL A 73 -7.85 -2.42 2.20
N LEU A 74 -8.12 -3.22 1.18
CA LEU A 74 -7.10 -3.75 0.29
C LEU A 74 -6.79 -2.70 -0.78
N HIS A 75 -5.54 -2.27 -0.80
CA HIS A 75 -5.00 -1.39 -1.82
C HIS A 75 -4.25 -2.22 -2.85
N THR A 76 -4.43 -1.88 -4.11
CA THR A 76 -3.72 -2.47 -5.23
C THR A 76 -3.26 -1.36 -6.16
N ILE A 77 -1.95 -1.25 -6.38
CA ILE A 77 -1.35 -0.21 -7.20
C ILE A 77 -0.54 -0.89 -8.29
N ARG A 78 -0.82 -0.57 -9.55
CA ARG A 78 0.02 -0.96 -10.68
C ARG A 78 1.22 -0.02 -10.75
N LEU A 79 2.43 -0.58 -10.77
CA LEU A 79 3.65 0.23 -10.63
C LEU A 79 4.04 0.97 -11.91
N ASP A 80 3.61 0.50 -13.09
CA ASP A 80 3.93 1.15 -14.38
C ASP A 80 3.18 2.46 -14.61
N ASP A 81 1.89 2.48 -14.29
CA ASP A 81 0.97 3.57 -14.62
C ASP A 81 0.39 4.26 -13.37
N GLY A 82 0.67 3.71 -12.18
CA GLY A 82 0.15 4.20 -10.92
C GLY A 82 -1.35 4.01 -10.74
N ASN A 83 -2.01 3.21 -11.59
CA ASN A 83 -3.44 2.96 -11.45
C ASN A 83 -3.73 2.24 -10.14
N VAL A 84 -4.60 2.86 -9.33
CA VAL A 84 -4.97 2.37 -8.01
C VAL A 84 -6.36 1.76 -8.02
N LEU A 85 -6.47 0.58 -7.44
CA LEU A 85 -7.70 -0.16 -7.21
C LEU A 85 -7.83 -0.46 -5.72
N ASN A 86 -8.87 0.07 -5.10
CA ASN A 86 -9.14 -0.12 -3.68
C ASN A 86 -10.40 -0.95 -3.49
N TYR A 87 -10.33 -1.91 -2.57
CA TYR A 87 -11.45 -2.79 -2.23
C TYR A 87 -11.62 -2.85 -0.72
N GLN A 88 -12.86 -2.64 -0.24
CA GLN A 88 -13.17 -2.93 1.16
C GLN A 88 -13.12 -4.43 1.40
N LEU A 89 -12.38 -4.85 2.43
CA LEU A 89 -12.37 -6.23 2.88
C LEU A 89 -13.46 -6.41 3.94
N THR A 90 -14.43 -7.27 3.65
CA THR A 90 -15.39 -7.76 4.65
C THR A 90 -14.84 -9.04 5.29
N ILE A 91 -15.27 -9.36 6.52
CA ILE A 91 -14.78 -10.51 7.33
C ILE A 91 -14.80 -11.84 6.56
N GLY A 92 -15.64 -11.99 5.53
CA GLY A 92 -15.70 -13.17 4.65
C GLY A 92 -14.62 -13.28 3.56
N GLN A 93 -13.89 -12.21 3.24
CA GLN A 93 -12.88 -12.21 2.16
C GLN A 93 -11.48 -12.65 2.63
N PHE A 94 -11.26 -12.78 3.95
CA PHE A 94 -10.06 -13.40 4.53
C PHE A 94 -10.13 -14.93 4.54
N ALA A 95 -10.91 -15.55 3.65
CA ALA A 95 -10.87 -16.99 3.44
C ALA A 95 -9.52 -17.39 2.83
N ARG A 96 -8.51 -17.50 3.69
CA ARG A 96 -7.22 -18.13 3.41
C ARG A 96 -7.51 -19.47 2.76
N ARG A 97 -7.03 -19.68 1.54
CA ARG A 97 -6.79 -21.04 1.02
C ARG A 97 -5.82 -21.71 1.99
N THR A 98 -6.36 -22.41 2.98
CA THR A 98 -5.60 -23.46 3.65
C THR A 98 -5.64 -24.61 2.66
N ASN A 99 -4.52 -24.87 1.96
CA ASN A 99 -4.32 -26.16 1.34
C ASN A 99 -4.24 -27.17 2.48
N LYS A 100 -5.39 -27.71 2.91
CA LYS A 100 -5.44 -28.96 3.65
C LYS A 100 -5.51 -30.08 2.62
N GLY A 101 -4.32 -30.59 2.29
CA GLY A 101 -4.09 -31.95 1.82
C GLY A 101 -4.58 -32.32 0.42
N ALA A 102 -3.63 -32.60 -0.47
CA ALA A 102 -3.56 -33.83 -1.26
C ALA A 102 -2.10 -34.03 -1.69
#